data_AF-A0A525KX13-F1
#
_entry.id   AF-A0A525KX13-F1
#
_cell.length_a   1.000
_cell.length_b   1.000
_cell.length_c   1.000
_cell.angle_alpha   90.00
_cell.angle_beta   90.00
_cell.angle_gamma   90.00
#
_symmetry.space_group_name_H-M   'P 1'
#
loop_
_entity.id
_entity.type
_entity.pdbx_description
1 polymer ?
#
loop_
_entity_poly.entity_id
_entity_poly.type
_entity_poly.pdbx_seq_one_letter_code
_entity_poly.pdbx_strand_id
1 'polypeptide(L)'
;MGRQASGWCSSPPTGPFPSDALTVSAVELRRNFGVWQERAFAQPVVVVRHGKPRLVLSSAERFLNSSGQADAALQSAVAAIPEHSSEAFLVLDRDLRLLAANHVFEDMAGRQAARMVGRTWSELFPAQAESIVTGHFRHVLLTGASLRFDMPSALLEGRHYEFSVFPHSGGIAALVVNRTAEQAMRRELEDCRSLAAAVAMVPHAGQIKINLRGAIYAASPQLRAITGLDPDASPHVPFTDALHPDERPRMSEVLDAALSAGRSARLPTALLTAAGDAAPIDLVLTTVWRGAAADGALALFTVIGAATS
;
A
#
# COMPACT_ATOMS: atom_id res chain seq x y z
N MET A 1 28.18 62.05 -10.39
CA MET A 1 27.93 61.62 -11.77
C MET A 1 28.18 60.12 -11.87
N GLY A 2 27.16 59.31 -11.61
CA GLY A 2 27.26 57.85 -11.62
C GLY A 2 27.07 57.32 -13.05
N ARG A 3 28.08 56.63 -13.59
CA ARG A 3 27.91 55.85 -14.81
C ARG A 3 26.93 54.71 -14.51
N GLN A 4 25.88 54.59 -15.31
CA GLN A 4 24.93 53.47 -15.25
C GLN A 4 25.70 52.14 -15.33
N ALA A 5 25.42 51.28 -14.36
CA ALA A 5 26.21 50.12 -14.02
C ALA A 5 25.83 48.86 -14.84
N SER A 6 25.06 49.04 -15.92
CA SER A 6 24.55 48.00 -16.82
C SER A 6 25.55 47.54 -17.88
N GLY A 7 26.58 48.35 -18.19
CA GLY A 7 27.59 48.01 -19.21
C GLY A 7 28.72 47.08 -18.77
N TRP A 8 28.68 46.59 -17.53
CA TRP A 8 29.80 45.89 -16.89
C TRP A 8 29.53 44.40 -16.63
N CYS A 9 28.29 43.94 -16.85
CA CYS A 9 27.92 42.54 -16.72
C CYS A 9 28.29 41.78 -18.00
N SER A 10 28.84 40.57 -17.82
CA SER A 10 29.04 39.63 -18.92
C SER A 10 27.74 38.87 -19.19
N SER A 11 27.60 38.32 -20.40
CA SER A 11 26.49 37.42 -20.75
C SER A 11 26.33 36.28 -19.72
N PRO A 12 25.10 35.77 -19.51
CA PRO A 12 24.83 34.74 -18.52
C PRO A 12 25.73 33.50 -18.73
N PRO A 13 26.16 32.84 -17.65
CA PRO A 13 27.14 31.76 -17.72
C PRO A 13 26.46 30.49 -18.24
N THR A 14 27.21 29.68 -19.00
CA THR A 14 26.75 28.33 -19.37
C THR A 14 26.95 27.38 -18.17
N GLY A 15 25.87 26.76 -17.67
CA GLY A 15 25.91 25.85 -16.51
C GLY A 15 24.61 25.85 -15.68
N PRO A 16 24.60 25.23 -14.47
CA PRO A 16 23.42 25.11 -13.60
C PRO A 16 23.14 26.41 -12.82
N PHE A 17 23.27 27.56 -13.47
CA PHE A 17 23.02 28.87 -12.86
C PHE A 17 21.71 29.47 -13.40
N PRO A 18 20.94 30.20 -12.58
CA PRO A 18 19.77 30.94 -13.02
C PRO A 18 20.10 31.89 -14.19
N SER A 19 19.14 32.10 -15.11
CA SER A 19 19.34 32.97 -16.28
C SER A 19 19.60 34.44 -15.94
N ASP A 20 19.23 34.85 -14.73
CA ASP A 20 19.42 36.18 -14.14
C ASP A 20 20.69 36.26 -13.25
N ALA A 21 21.51 35.21 -13.21
CA ALA A 21 22.72 35.19 -12.41
C ALA A 21 23.70 36.31 -12.79
N LEU A 22 24.02 37.15 -11.81
CA LEU A 22 24.90 38.28 -12.00
C LEU A 22 26.32 37.79 -12.29
N THR A 23 26.84 38.10 -13.48
CA THR A 23 28.08 37.53 -13.99
C THR A 23 29.12 38.59 -14.33
N VAL A 24 30.37 38.34 -13.95
CA VAL A 24 31.50 39.24 -14.16
C VAL A 24 32.74 38.48 -14.63
N SER A 25 33.51 39.05 -15.55
CA SER A 25 34.81 38.48 -15.93
C SER A 25 35.85 38.69 -14.83
N ALA A 26 36.82 37.78 -14.67
CA ALA A 26 37.90 37.96 -13.69
C ALA A 26 38.70 39.28 -13.88
N VAL A 27 38.81 39.76 -15.12
CA VAL A 27 39.46 41.05 -15.44
C VAL A 27 38.65 42.21 -14.91
N GLU A 28 37.33 42.13 -15.04
CA GLU A 28 36.41 43.19 -14.64
C GLU A 28 36.20 43.24 -13.12
N LEU A 29 36.13 42.06 -12.49
CA LEU A 29 36.13 41.93 -11.04
C LEU A 29 37.36 42.61 -10.41
N ARG A 30 38.55 42.40 -11.00
CA ARG A 30 39.78 43.02 -10.51
C ARG A 30 39.77 44.55 -10.67
N ARG A 31 39.22 45.06 -11.78
CA ARG A 31 39.19 46.50 -12.07
C ARG A 31 38.24 47.27 -11.16
N ASN A 32 37.11 46.67 -10.80
CA ASN A 32 36.07 47.33 -10.00
C ASN A 32 35.67 46.51 -8.78
N PHE A 33 36.67 45.99 -8.06
CA PHE A 33 36.44 45.06 -6.95
C PHE A 33 35.45 45.60 -5.92
N GLY A 34 35.53 46.87 -5.54
CA GLY A 34 34.60 47.47 -4.56
C GLY A 34 33.13 47.43 -5.00
N VAL A 35 32.83 47.74 -6.26
CA VAL A 35 31.46 47.69 -6.80
C VAL A 35 30.94 46.25 -6.81
N TRP A 36 31.78 45.30 -7.20
CA TRP A 36 31.39 43.89 -7.23
C TRP A 36 31.30 43.26 -5.84
N GLN A 37 32.09 43.75 -4.89
CA GLN A 37 32.00 43.40 -3.47
C GLN A 37 30.68 43.87 -2.87
N GLU A 38 30.28 45.13 -3.09
CA GLU A 38 28.97 45.65 -2.67
C GLU A 38 27.81 44.83 -3.27
N ARG A 39 27.89 44.50 -4.56
CA ARG A 39 26.87 43.64 -5.19
C ARG A 39 26.83 42.23 -4.61
N ALA A 40 27.99 41.67 -4.24
CA ALA A 40 28.09 40.34 -3.63
C ALA A 40 27.46 40.25 -2.23
N PHE A 41 27.24 41.38 -1.55
CA PHE A 41 26.44 41.42 -0.32
C PHE A 41 24.95 41.22 -0.61
N ALA A 42 24.43 41.81 -1.69
CA ALA A 42 23.02 41.69 -2.06
C ALA A 42 22.70 40.31 -2.68
N GLN A 43 23.55 39.82 -3.60
CA GLN A 43 23.36 38.53 -4.27
C GLN A 43 24.69 37.92 -4.75
N PRO A 44 24.80 36.59 -4.86
CA PRO A 44 26.01 35.94 -5.37
C PRO A 44 26.39 36.41 -6.78
N VAL A 45 27.68 36.63 -7.01
CA VAL A 45 28.22 37.03 -8.31
C VAL A 45 29.08 35.92 -8.89
N VAL A 46 28.73 35.44 -10.08
CA VAL A 46 29.48 34.40 -10.79
C VAL A 46 30.66 35.03 -11.51
N VAL A 47 31.87 34.60 -11.16
CA VAL A 47 33.10 35.04 -11.80
C VAL A 47 33.45 34.07 -12.92
N VAL A 48 33.47 34.58 -14.15
CA VAL A 48 33.78 33.80 -15.35
C VAL A 48 35.19 34.07 -15.86
N ARG A 49 35.79 33.04 -16.47
CA ARG A 49 37.05 33.15 -17.23
C ARG A 49 36.85 32.47 -18.58
N HIS A 50 37.05 33.21 -19.67
CA HIS A 50 36.75 32.76 -21.04
C HIS A 50 35.32 32.21 -21.20
N GLY A 51 34.34 32.89 -20.60
CA GLY A 51 32.92 32.50 -20.67
C GLY A 51 32.50 31.33 -19.77
N LYS A 52 33.44 30.69 -19.07
CA LYS A 52 33.14 29.57 -18.15
C LYS A 52 33.11 30.02 -16.69
N PRO A 53 32.10 29.63 -15.90
CA PRO A 53 32.04 29.93 -14.46
C PRO A 53 33.21 29.25 -13.73
N ARG A 54 33.85 29.97 -12.81
CA ARG A 54 35.02 29.48 -12.06
C ARG A 54 34.91 29.70 -10.56
N LEU A 55 34.37 30.82 -10.13
CA LEU A 55 34.23 31.19 -8.71
C LEU A 55 32.89 31.88 -8.51
N VAL A 56 32.39 31.85 -7.28
CA VAL A 56 31.25 32.65 -6.83
C VAL A 56 31.76 33.59 -5.75
N LEU A 57 31.57 34.89 -5.95
CA LEU A 57 31.79 35.89 -4.92
C LEU A 57 30.48 36.06 -4.13
N SER A 58 30.53 35.87 -2.83
CA SER A 58 29.40 36.01 -1.90
C SER A 58 29.89 36.62 -0.61
N SER A 59 29.00 37.26 0.16
CA SER A 59 29.33 37.66 1.53
C SER A 59 29.68 36.44 2.39
N ALA A 60 30.60 36.64 3.34
CA ALA A 60 31.00 35.59 4.28
C ALA A 60 29.80 35.09 5.10
N GLU A 61 28.91 35.99 5.52
CA GLU A 61 27.67 35.65 6.23
C GLU A 61 26.76 34.74 5.40
N ARG A 62 26.52 35.06 4.12
CA ARG A 62 25.71 34.22 3.23
C ARG A 62 26.35 32.86 2.98
N PHE A 63 27.68 32.81 2.83
CA PHE A 63 28.41 31.56 2.69
C PHE A 63 28.23 30.67 3.93
N LEU A 64 28.50 31.21 5.12
CA LEU A 64 28.38 30.49 6.39
C LEU A 64 26.93 30.04 6.66
N ASN A 65 25.95 30.91 6.37
CA ASN A 65 24.53 30.59 6.54
C ASN A 65 24.03 29.55 5.53
N SER A 66 24.54 29.55 4.29
CA SER A 66 24.11 28.61 3.25
C SER A 66 24.54 27.16 3.55
N SER A 67 25.75 26.97 4.09
CA SER A 67 26.22 25.65 4.51
C SER A 67 25.46 25.14 5.74
N GLY A 68 25.17 26.01 6.72
CA GLY A 68 24.46 25.60 7.93
C GLY A 68 22.97 25.36 7.74
N GLN A 69 22.29 26.18 6.92
CA GLN A 69 20.83 26.07 6.73
C GLN A 69 20.44 24.87 5.88
N ALA A 70 21.21 24.53 4.84
CA ALA A 70 20.92 23.35 4.02
C ALA A 70 21.08 22.05 4.83
N ASP A 71 22.14 21.94 5.63
CA ASP A 71 22.38 20.80 6.50
C ASP A 71 21.34 20.73 7.63
N ALA A 72 21.00 21.86 8.27
CA ALA A 72 19.97 21.89 9.30
C ALA A 72 18.57 21.58 8.75
N ALA A 73 18.22 22.08 7.56
CA ALA A 73 16.95 21.77 6.90
C ALA A 73 16.87 20.31 6.49
N LEU A 74 17.96 19.74 5.96
CA LEU A 74 18.04 18.31 5.63
C LEU A 74 17.94 17.45 6.89
N GLN A 75 18.66 17.79 7.96
CA GLN A 75 18.58 17.10 9.24
C GLN A 75 17.18 17.17 9.85
N SER A 76 16.55 18.34 9.81
CA SER A 76 15.17 18.53 10.27
C SER A 76 14.18 17.70 9.44
N ALA A 77 14.32 17.68 8.11
CA ALA A 77 13.47 16.87 7.24
C ALA A 77 13.67 15.36 7.47
N VAL A 78 14.92 14.91 7.64
CA VAL A 78 15.24 13.51 7.95
C VAL A 78 14.70 13.09 9.32
N ALA A 79 14.77 13.98 10.31
CA ALA A 79 14.21 13.75 11.65
C ALA A 79 12.68 13.72 11.65
N ALA A 80 12.03 14.50 10.78
CA ALA A 80 10.57 14.57 10.69
C ALA A 80 9.94 13.31 10.04
N ILE A 81 10.67 12.57 9.19
CA ILE A 81 10.14 11.39 8.50
C ILE A 81 9.67 10.31 9.50
N PRO A 82 10.49 9.86 10.47
CA PRO A 82 10.02 8.95 11.50
C PRO A 82 8.87 9.51 12.35
N GLU A 83 8.90 10.80 12.68
CA GLU A 83 7.90 11.42 13.56
C GLU A 83 6.49 11.46 12.96
N HIS A 84 6.39 11.60 11.63
CA HIS A 84 5.11 11.65 10.91
C HIS A 84 4.76 10.34 10.20
N SER A 85 5.59 9.31 10.34
CA SER A 85 5.29 7.99 9.79
C SER A 85 4.18 7.30 10.58
N SER A 86 3.24 6.68 9.89
CA SER A 86 2.23 5.78 10.47
C SER A 86 2.80 4.40 10.86
N GLU A 87 4.06 4.15 10.53
CA GLU A 87 4.76 2.89 10.79
C GLU A 87 5.70 3.05 12.00
N ALA A 88 5.89 1.97 12.76
CA ALA A 88 6.83 1.99 13.87
C ALA A 88 8.26 2.03 13.33
N PHE A 89 9.04 3.01 13.77
CA PHE A 89 10.43 3.20 13.37
C PHE A 89 11.34 3.15 14.59
N LEU A 90 12.47 2.47 14.45
CA LEU A 90 13.50 2.41 15.48
C LEU A 90 14.90 2.37 14.87
N VAL A 91 15.88 2.87 15.60
CA VAL A 91 17.30 2.84 15.24
C VAL A 91 18.07 2.16 16.35
N LEU A 92 18.89 1.18 15.99
CA LEU A 92 19.82 0.50 16.89
C LEU A 92 21.27 0.78 16.49
N ASP A 93 22.16 0.81 17.47
CA ASP A 93 23.61 0.80 17.23
C ASP A 93 24.12 -0.62 16.90
N ARG A 94 25.44 -0.76 16.76
CA ARG A 94 26.11 -2.05 16.48
C ARG A 94 25.99 -3.08 17.61
N ASP A 95 25.78 -2.63 18.85
CA ASP A 95 25.56 -3.47 20.03
C ASP A 95 24.06 -3.70 20.30
N LEU A 96 23.21 -3.35 19.32
CA LEU A 96 21.75 -3.40 19.39
C LEU A 96 21.16 -2.55 20.53
N ARG A 97 21.77 -1.42 20.87
CA ARG A 97 21.19 -0.42 21.78
C ARG A 97 20.26 0.50 21.04
N LEU A 98 19.10 0.79 21.62
CA LEU A 98 18.14 1.71 21.03
C LEU A 98 18.67 3.14 21.03
N LEU A 99 18.88 3.73 19.86
CA LEU A 99 19.31 5.12 19.70
C LEU A 99 18.13 6.07 19.55
N ALA A 100 17.10 5.65 18.81
CA ALA A 100 15.92 6.44 18.54
C ALA A 100 14.72 5.53 18.26
N ALA A 101 13.52 6.03 18.53
CA ALA A 101 12.26 5.42 18.14
C ALA A 101 11.21 6.52 17.95
N ASN A 102 10.25 6.32 17.05
CA ASN A 102 9.12 7.22 16.89
C ASN A 102 7.96 6.87 17.83
N HIS A 103 6.96 7.77 17.92
CA HIS A 103 5.78 7.58 18.77
C HIS A 103 5.01 6.29 18.47
N VAL A 104 4.94 5.86 17.19
CA VAL A 104 4.28 4.61 16.79
C VAL A 104 4.99 3.39 17.39
N PHE A 105 6.32 3.38 17.44
CA PHE A 105 7.07 2.33 18.11
C PHE A 105 6.88 2.37 19.63
N GLU A 106 6.79 3.56 20.24
CA GLU A 106 6.50 3.70 21.68
C GLU A 106 5.16 3.07 22.05
N ASP A 107 4.11 3.36 21.27
CA ASP A 107 2.78 2.79 21.44
C ASP A 107 2.80 1.27 21.28
N MET A 108 3.54 0.77 20.29
CA MET A 108 3.71 -0.66 20.07
C MET A 108 4.48 -1.35 21.21
N ALA A 109 5.52 -0.69 21.75
CA ALA A 109 6.35 -1.20 22.83
C ALA A 109 5.73 -0.99 24.22
N GLY A 110 4.65 -0.20 24.32
CA GLY A 110 4.01 0.19 25.58
C GLY A 110 4.90 1.03 26.50
N ARG A 111 5.94 1.70 25.97
CA ARG A 111 6.94 2.44 26.73
C ARG A 111 7.41 3.66 25.93
N GLN A 112 7.58 4.79 26.60
CA GLN A 112 8.18 5.99 26.03
C GLN A 112 9.66 5.79 25.68
N ALA A 113 10.13 6.41 24.59
CA ALA A 113 11.51 6.31 24.13
C ALA A 113 12.51 6.78 25.19
N ALA A 114 12.16 7.79 26.00
CA ALA A 114 12.98 8.27 27.10
C ALA A 114 13.37 7.18 28.13
N ARG A 115 12.59 6.10 28.24
CA ARG A 115 12.89 4.94 29.11
C ARG A 115 13.57 3.79 28.39
N MET A 116 13.67 3.86 27.06
CA MET A 116 14.18 2.79 26.21
C MET A 116 15.53 3.14 25.58
N VAL A 117 15.75 4.40 25.20
CA VAL A 117 16.99 4.85 24.55
C VAL A 117 18.21 4.56 25.44
N GLY A 118 19.29 4.08 24.82
CA GLY A 118 20.54 3.68 25.45
C GLY A 118 20.58 2.23 25.94
N ARG A 119 19.42 1.57 26.08
CA ARG A 119 19.32 0.18 26.55
C ARG A 119 19.44 -0.82 25.41
N THR A 120 19.98 -2.00 25.70
CA THR A 120 20.13 -3.07 24.70
C THR A 120 18.77 -3.69 24.33
N TRP A 121 18.65 -4.20 23.10
CA TRP A 121 17.44 -4.88 22.64
C TRP A 121 17.01 -6.01 23.59
N SER A 122 17.97 -6.80 24.09
CA SER A 122 17.72 -7.89 25.03
C SER A 122 17.27 -7.41 26.42
N GLU A 123 17.73 -6.26 26.90
CA GLU A 123 17.21 -5.64 28.14
C GLU A 123 15.78 -5.13 27.97
N LEU A 124 15.46 -4.61 26.79
CA LEU A 124 14.16 -4.05 26.48
C LEU A 124 13.11 -5.14 26.22
N PHE A 125 13.51 -6.20 25.52
CA PHE A 125 12.65 -7.30 25.10
C PHE A 125 13.33 -8.65 25.38
N PRO A 126 13.42 -9.09 26.65
CA PRO A 126 14.13 -10.32 27.03
C PRO A 126 13.62 -11.57 26.30
N ALA A 127 12.31 -11.67 26.11
CA ALA A 127 11.69 -12.78 25.35
C ALA A 127 12.10 -12.81 23.86
N GLN A 128 12.63 -11.69 23.33
CA GLN A 128 13.11 -11.59 21.95
C GLN A 128 14.63 -11.74 21.83
N ALA A 129 15.38 -11.88 22.94
CA ALA A 129 16.85 -11.89 22.91
C ALA A 129 17.42 -12.98 21.99
N GLU A 130 16.78 -14.16 21.95
CA GLU A 130 17.15 -15.29 21.08
C GLU A 130 16.12 -15.54 19.95
N SER A 131 15.29 -14.53 19.66
CA SER A 131 14.31 -14.63 18.57
C SER A 131 14.97 -14.57 17.20
N ILE A 132 14.20 -15.05 16.20
CA ILE A 132 14.52 -14.89 14.78
C ILE A 132 14.74 -13.40 14.43
N VAL A 133 13.98 -12.47 15.02
CA VAL A 133 14.15 -11.02 14.81
C VAL A 133 15.55 -10.55 15.18
N THR A 134 16.03 -10.93 16.37
CA THR A 134 17.38 -10.58 16.82
C THR A 134 18.45 -11.23 15.95
N GLY A 135 18.22 -12.47 15.50
CA GLY A 135 19.07 -13.12 14.50
C GLY A 135 19.15 -12.34 13.19
N HIS A 136 18.02 -11.84 12.69
CA HIS A 136 17.95 -11.00 11.49
C HIS A 136 18.65 -9.65 11.67
N PHE A 137 18.51 -8.98 12.83
CA PHE A 137 19.25 -7.75 13.13
C PHE A 137 20.76 -7.97 13.07
N ARG A 138 21.25 -9.05 13.68
CA ARG A 138 22.67 -9.44 13.62
C ARG A 138 23.10 -9.77 12.19
N HIS A 139 22.26 -10.47 11.42
CA HIS A 139 22.56 -10.78 10.02
C HIS A 139 22.75 -9.52 9.18
N VAL A 140 21.84 -8.53 9.30
CA VAL A 140 21.95 -7.26 8.56
C VAL A 140 23.19 -6.46 8.99
N LEU A 141 23.50 -6.44 10.30
CA LEU A 141 24.74 -5.82 10.80
C LEU A 141 26.00 -6.48 10.21
N LEU A 142 26.01 -7.81 10.08
CA LEU A 142 27.15 -8.57 9.57
C LEU A 142 27.33 -8.44 8.06
N THR A 143 26.23 -8.49 7.30
CA THR A 143 26.29 -8.52 5.83
C THR A 143 26.25 -7.14 5.21
N GLY A 144 25.72 -6.13 5.90
CA GLY A 144 25.44 -4.82 5.32
C GLY A 144 24.37 -4.87 4.22
N ALA A 145 23.57 -5.93 4.15
CA ALA A 145 22.46 -6.08 3.22
C ALA A 145 21.13 -5.92 3.95
N SER A 146 20.23 -5.08 3.41
CA SER A 146 18.88 -4.90 3.95
C SER A 146 18.08 -6.21 3.89
N LEU A 147 17.19 -6.41 4.87
CA LEU A 147 16.34 -7.59 4.96
C LEU A 147 14.90 -7.18 5.25
N ARG A 148 13.95 -7.80 4.53
CA ARG A 148 12.51 -7.66 4.77
C ARG A 148 11.90 -9.02 5.02
N PHE A 149 11.09 -9.14 6.06
CA PHE A 149 10.44 -10.38 6.46
C PHE A 149 9.16 -10.08 7.26
N ASP A 150 8.21 -11.00 7.27
CA ASP A 150 7.02 -10.92 8.11
C ASP A 150 6.92 -12.13 9.05
N MET A 151 6.36 -11.92 10.23
CA MET A 151 6.20 -12.97 11.22
C MET A 151 5.10 -12.67 12.25
N PRO A 152 4.55 -13.70 12.91
CA PRO A 152 3.72 -13.52 14.09
C PRO A 152 4.49 -12.77 15.19
N SER A 153 3.82 -11.88 15.90
CA SER A 153 4.39 -11.23 17.06
C SER A 153 4.57 -12.26 18.18
N ALA A 154 5.79 -12.35 18.70
CA ALA A 154 6.06 -13.10 19.92
C ALA A 154 5.80 -12.28 21.21
N LEU A 155 5.35 -11.02 21.08
CA LEU A 155 4.96 -10.18 22.22
C LEU A 155 3.44 -10.00 22.34
N LEU A 156 2.73 -9.96 21.21
CA LEU A 156 1.30 -9.67 21.15
C LEU A 156 0.58 -10.76 20.36
N GLU A 157 -0.11 -11.64 21.07
CA GLU A 157 -0.83 -12.77 20.47
C GLU A 157 -1.80 -12.31 19.37
N GLY A 158 -1.88 -13.08 18.29
CA GLY A 158 -2.74 -12.79 17.14
C GLY A 158 -2.26 -11.65 16.25
N ARG A 159 -1.15 -10.96 16.57
CA ARG A 159 -0.59 -9.92 15.70
C ARG A 159 0.43 -10.48 14.71
N HIS A 160 0.44 -9.92 13.51
CA HIS A 160 1.47 -10.15 12.49
C HIS A 160 2.19 -8.85 12.16
N TYR A 161 3.51 -8.90 12.14
CA TYR A 161 4.35 -7.75 11.85
C TYR A 161 5.26 -8.03 10.67
N GLU A 162 5.37 -7.06 9.78
CA GLU A 162 6.38 -7.00 8.74
C GLU A 162 7.52 -6.08 9.21
N PHE A 163 8.74 -6.56 9.10
CA PHE A 163 9.96 -5.85 9.45
C PHE A 163 10.73 -5.53 8.16
N SER A 164 11.14 -4.28 8.01
CA SER A 164 12.14 -3.87 7.01
C SER A 164 13.35 -3.29 7.73
N VAL A 165 14.49 -3.98 7.64
CA VAL A 165 15.71 -3.67 8.38
C VAL A 165 16.79 -3.23 7.41
N PHE A 166 17.40 -2.07 7.68
CA PHE A 166 18.38 -1.42 6.82
C PHE A 166 19.66 -1.13 7.61
N PRO A 167 20.85 -1.37 7.04
CA PRO A 167 22.10 -1.01 7.67
C PRO A 167 22.39 0.49 7.51
N HIS A 168 23.07 1.07 8.49
CA HIS A 168 23.68 2.39 8.41
C HIS A 168 25.08 2.39 9.04
N SER A 169 25.81 3.49 8.96
CA SER A 169 27.21 3.56 9.42
C SER A 169 27.39 3.22 10.90
N GLY A 170 26.40 3.53 11.74
CA GLY A 170 26.39 3.32 13.18
C GLY A 170 25.65 2.08 13.68
N GLY A 171 25.00 1.29 12.81
CA GLY A 171 24.16 0.16 13.22
C GLY A 171 23.07 -0.18 12.21
N ILE A 172 21.82 -0.33 12.67
CA ILE A 172 20.66 -0.60 11.82
C ILE A 172 19.49 0.33 12.12
N ALA A 173 18.62 0.51 11.14
CA ALA A 173 17.29 1.09 11.31
C ALA A 173 16.25 0.04 10.91
N ALA A 174 15.11 0.01 11.60
CA ALA A 174 14.02 -0.90 11.29
C ALA A 174 12.67 -0.17 11.23
N LEU A 175 11.90 -0.51 10.20
CA LEU A 175 10.48 -0.20 10.09
C LEU A 175 9.68 -1.45 10.46
N VAL A 176 8.62 -1.27 11.23
CA VAL A 176 7.74 -2.34 11.69
C VAL A 176 6.30 -1.97 11.37
N VAL A 177 5.64 -2.79 10.55
CA VAL A 177 4.27 -2.56 10.06
C VAL A 177 3.36 -3.67 10.58
N ASN A 178 2.24 -3.28 11.20
CA ASN A 178 1.22 -4.25 11.60
C ASN A 178 0.40 -4.69 10.37
N ARG A 179 0.54 -5.95 9.99
CA ARG A 179 -0.14 -6.57 8.83
C ARG A 179 -1.29 -7.50 9.25
N THR A 180 -1.69 -7.46 10.51
CA THR A 180 -2.69 -8.41 11.07
C THR A 180 -4.01 -8.39 10.30
N ALA A 181 -4.58 -7.20 10.07
CA ALA A 181 -5.87 -7.07 9.38
C ALA A 181 -5.78 -7.55 7.93
N GLU A 182 -4.69 -7.21 7.22
CA GLU A 182 -4.46 -7.65 5.86
C GLU A 182 -4.31 -9.17 5.76
N GLN A 183 -3.56 -9.79 6.69
CA GLN A 183 -3.42 -11.24 6.74
C GLN A 183 -4.74 -11.93 7.09
N ALA A 184 -5.53 -11.39 8.02
CA ALA A 184 -6.84 -11.93 8.36
C ALA A 184 -7.79 -11.92 7.15
N MET A 185 -7.89 -10.78 6.45
CA MET A 185 -8.69 -10.67 5.23
C MET A 185 -8.21 -11.62 4.13
N ARG A 186 -6.88 -11.78 3.98
CA ARG A 186 -6.30 -12.69 3.00
C ARG A 186 -6.65 -14.15 3.31
N ARG A 187 -6.55 -14.56 4.58
CA ARG A 187 -6.94 -15.91 5.03
C ARG A 187 -8.43 -16.16 4.80
N GLU A 188 -9.29 -15.22 5.17
CA GLU A 188 -10.74 -15.34 4.95
C GLU A 188 -11.08 -15.47 3.45
N LEU A 189 -10.39 -14.73 2.58
CA LEU A 189 -10.55 -14.86 1.13
C LEU A 189 -10.07 -16.23 0.61
N GLU A 190 -8.94 -16.73 1.11
CA GLU A 190 -8.41 -18.05 0.77
C GLU A 190 -9.35 -19.17 1.23
N ASP A 191 -9.96 -19.05 2.41
CA ASP A 191 -10.98 -19.97 2.92
C ASP A 191 -12.24 -19.93 2.05
N CYS A 192 -12.74 -18.74 1.71
CA CYS A 192 -13.89 -18.58 0.81
C CYS A 192 -13.64 -19.19 -0.58
N ARG A 193 -12.42 -19.02 -1.12
CA ARG A 193 -12.01 -19.62 -2.40
C ARG A 193 -11.95 -21.15 -2.30
N SER A 194 -11.41 -21.67 -1.22
CA SER A 194 -11.30 -23.11 -0.98
C SER A 194 -12.68 -23.75 -0.84
N LEU A 195 -13.60 -23.10 -0.13
CA LEU A 195 -14.99 -23.53 -0.03
C LEU A 195 -15.68 -23.53 -1.41
N ALA A 196 -15.54 -22.45 -2.18
CA ALA A 196 -16.12 -22.36 -3.52
C ALA A 196 -15.57 -23.44 -4.46
N ALA A 197 -14.27 -23.75 -4.37
CA ALA A 197 -13.65 -24.82 -5.15
C ALA A 197 -14.17 -26.21 -4.74
N ALA A 198 -14.31 -26.48 -3.44
CA ALA A 198 -14.87 -27.74 -2.94
C ALA A 198 -16.32 -27.95 -3.40
N VAL A 199 -17.17 -26.91 -3.32
CA VAL A 199 -18.55 -26.96 -3.81
C VAL A 199 -18.60 -27.22 -5.32
N ALA A 200 -17.70 -26.60 -6.09
CA ALA A 200 -17.62 -26.80 -7.53
C ALA A 200 -17.20 -28.22 -7.94
N MET A 201 -16.72 -29.07 -7.02
CA MET A 201 -16.43 -30.48 -7.28
C MET A 201 -17.63 -31.40 -7.03
N VAL A 202 -18.70 -30.92 -6.41
CA VAL A 202 -19.90 -31.73 -6.15
C VAL A 202 -20.71 -31.82 -7.45
N PRO A 203 -20.93 -33.02 -8.02
CA PRO A 203 -21.57 -33.17 -9.34
C PRO A 203 -23.01 -32.64 -9.39
N HIS A 204 -23.74 -32.79 -8.28
CA HIS A 204 -25.15 -32.45 -8.17
C HIS A 204 -25.40 -31.16 -7.40
N ALA A 205 -24.38 -30.31 -7.21
CA ALA A 205 -24.54 -29.01 -6.58
C ALA A 205 -23.86 -27.92 -7.42
N GLY A 206 -24.50 -26.75 -7.50
CA GLY A 206 -23.95 -25.64 -8.25
C GLY A 206 -24.24 -24.30 -7.61
N GLN A 207 -23.41 -23.32 -7.96
CA GLN A 207 -23.51 -21.95 -7.47
C GLN A 207 -23.79 -21.01 -8.64
N ILE A 208 -24.63 -20.00 -8.41
CA ILE A 208 -25.07 -19.01 -9.39
C ILE A 208 -24.93 -17.64 -8.75
N LYS A 209 -24.18 -16.74 -9.38
CA LYS A 209 -24.05 -15.35 -8.96
C LYS A 209 -24.91 -14.46 -9.83
N ILE A 210 -25.75 -13.68 -9.17
CA ILE A 210 -26.81 -12.88 -9.76
C ILE A 210 -26.55 -11.41 -9.43
N ASN A 211 -26.58 -10.53 -10.42
CA ASN A 211 -26.40 -9.09 -10.23
C ASN A 211 -27.70 -8.42 -9.74
N LEU A 212 -27.66 -7.12 -9.45
CA LEU A 212 -28.83 -6.34 -9.02
C LEU A 212 -29.98 -6.28 -10.03
N ARG A 213 -29.75 -6.63 -11.30
CA ARG A 213 -30.79 -6.71 -12.34
C ARG A 213 -31.42 -8.10 -12.43
N GLY A 214 -31.06 -9.01 -11.53
CA GLY A 214 -31.54 -10.39 -11.55
C GLY A 214 -30.87 -11.27 -12.62
N ALA A 215 -29.77 -10.82 -13.21
CA ALA A 215 -29.06 -11.54 -14.26
C ALA A 215 -27.87 -12.34 -13.73
N ILE A 216 -27.66 -13.54 -14.28
CA ILE A 216 -26.52 -14.40 -14.00
C ILE A 216 -25.27 -13.75 -14.59
N TYR A 217 -24.25 -13.51 -13.76
CA TYR A 217 -22.95 -12.99 -14.22
C TYR A 217 -21.80 -13.96 -13.98
N ALA A 218 -22.03 -15.02 -13.20
CA ALA A 218 -21.13 -16.16 -13.07
C ALA A 218 -21.92 -17.36 -12.55
N ALA A 219 -21.58 -18.57 -12.98
CA ALA A 219 -22.14 -19.79 -12.43
C ALA A 219 -21.11 -20.92 -12.44
N SER A 220 -21.36 -21.97 -11.68
CA SER A 220 -20.51 -23.17 -11.72
C SER A 220 -20.80 -24.02 -12.97
N PRO A 221 -19.85 -24.88 -13.40
CA PRO A 221 -20.02 -25.73 -14.58
C PRO A 221 -21.26 -26.65 -14.55
N GLN A 222 -21.74 -27.00 -13.35
CA GLN A 222 -22.95 -27.81 -13.15
C GLN A 222 -24.20 -27.15 -13.72
N LEU A 223 -24.33 -25.81 -13.62
CA LEU A 223 -25.47 -25.11 -14.22
C LEU A 223 -25.48 -25.31 -15.73
N ARG A 224 -24.32 -25.15 -16.37
CA ARG A 224 -24.14 -25.35 -17.82
C ARG A 224 -24.41 -26.81 -18.21
N ALA A 225 -23.95 -27.77 -17.42
CA ALA A 225 -24.18 -29.18 -17.67
C ALA A 225 -25.68 -29.56 -17.65
N ILE A 226 -26.48 -28.93 -16.78
CA ILE A 226 -27.92 -29.20 -16.67
C ILE A 226 -28.72 -28.41 -17.71
N THR A 227 -28.49 -27.10 -17.78
CA THR A 227 -29.35 -26.15 -18.53
C THR A 227 -28.85 -25.87 -19.94
N GLY A 228 -27.59 -26.18 -20.25
CA GLY A 228 -26.92 -25.75 -21.47
C GLY A 228 -26.55 -24.26 -21.49
N LEU A 229 -26.93 -23.48 -20.46
CA LEU A 229 -26.62 -22.05 -20.39
C LEU A 229 -25.14 -21.83 -20.10
N ASP A 230 -24.50 -21.07 -20.98
CA ASP A 230 -23.13 -20.63 -20.83
C ASP A 230 -23.11 -19.12 -20.50
N PRO A 231 -22.98 -18.76 -19.21
CA PRO A 231 -23.00 -17.36 -18.78
C PRO A 231 -21.78 -16.57 -19.29
N ASP A 232 -20.71 -17.25 -19.74
CA ASP A 232 -19.54 -16.58 -20.34
C ASP A 232 -19.76 -16.28 -21.83
N ALA A 233 -20.58 -17.09 -22.52
CA ALA A 233 -20.88 -16.90 -23.94
C ALA A 233 -22.03 -15.91 -24.20
N SER A 234 -22.91 -15.67 -23.21
CA SER A 234 -24.04 -14.75 -23.31
C SER A 234 -24.07 -13.82 -22.10
N PRO A 235 -23.81 -12.51 -22.27
CA PRO A 235 -23.77 -11.61 -21.14
C PRO A 235 -25.16 -11.49 -20.49
N HIS A 236 -25.21 -11.79 -19.19
CA HIS A 236 -26.30 -11.42 -18.27
C HIS A 236 -27.68 -12.03 -18.58
N VAL A 237 -27.75 -13.35 -18.79
CA VAL A 237 -29.01 -14.10 -18.88
C VAL A 237 -29.83 -13.93 -17.58
N PRO A 238 -31.12 -13.58 -17.62
CA PRO A 238 -31.97 -13.53 -16.44
C PRO A 238 -31.94 -14.85 -15.68
N PHE A 239 -31.78 -14.80 -14.35
CA PHE A 239 -31.74 -16.01 -13.53
C PHE A 239 -33.00 -16.87 -13.67
N THR A 240 -34.16 -16.24 -13.81
CA THR A 240 -35.45 -16.90 -14.03
C THR A 240 -35.50 -17.71 -15.32
N ASP A 241 -34.69 -17.38 -16.34
CA ASP A 241 -34.68 -18.13 -17.61
C ASP A 241 -34.01 -19.49 -17.47
N ALA A 242 -33.16 -19.68 -16.46
CA ALA A 242 -32.60 -20.98 -16.10
C ALA A 242 -33.60 -21.90 -15.39
N LEU A 243 -34.77 -21.40 -15.00
CA LEU A 243 -35.83 -22.14 -14.32
C LEU A 243 -36.95 -22.55 -15.29
N HIS A 244 -37.63 -23.64 -14.93
CA HIS A 244 -38.83 -24.09 -15.64
C HIS A 244 -39.88 -22.95 -15.68
N PRO A 245 -40.61 -22.73 -16.79
CA PRO A 245 -41.55 -21.60 -16.93
C PRO A 245 -42.54 -21.43 -15.78
N ASP A 246 -43.05 -22.53 -15.24
CA ASP A 246 -44.03 -22.53 -14.13
C ASP A 246 -43.45 -21.97 -12.81
N GLU A 247 -42.13 -22.02 -12.63
CA GLU A 247 -41.45 -21.58 -11.42
C GLU A 247 -41.08 -20.08 -11.46
N ARG A 248 -41.09 -19.48 -12.66
CA ARG A 248 -40.56 -18.11 -12.86
C ARG A 248 -41.29 -17.03 -12.06
N PRO A 249 -42.65 -16.97 -12.03
CA PRO A 249 -43.34 -15.92 -11.29
C PRO A 249 -43.00 -15.96 -9.80
N ARG A 250 -43.00 -17.15 -9.22
CA ARG A 250 -42.65 -17.36 -7.82
C ARG A 250 -41.19 -16.99 -7.54
N MET A 251 -40.26 -17.34 -8.44
CA MET A 251 -38.86 -17.01 -8.25
C MET A 251 -38.59 -15.50 -8.35
N SER A 252 -39.27 -14.78 -9.25
CA SER A 252 -39.15 -13.32 -9.35
C SER A 252 -39.47 -12.64 -8.01
N GLU A 253 -40.55 -13.04 -7.35
CA GLU A 253 -40.92 -12.50 -6.02
C GLU A 253 -39.85 -12.79 -4.95
N VAL A 254 -39.31 -14.02 -4.95
CA VAL A 254 -38.25 -14.43 -4.02
C VAL A 254 -36.96 -13.65 -4.26
N LEU A 255 -36.57 -13.48 -5.53
CA LEU A 255 -35.38 -12.74 -5.92
C LEU A 255 -35.51 -11.25 -5.57
N ASP A 256 -36.66 -10.64 -5.84
CA ASP A 256 -36.92 -9.24 -5.51
C ASP A 256 -36.88 -9.01 -3.99
N ALA A 257 -37.44 -9.95 -3.21
CA ALA A 257 -37.38 -9.90 -1.75
C ALA A 257 -35.94 -10.07 -1.21
N ALA A 258 -35.13 -10.93 -1.84
CA ALA A 258 -33.73 -11.08 -1.49
C ALA A 258 -32.93 -9.80 -1.80
N LEU A 259 -33.07 -9.25 -3.01
CA LEU A 259 -32.32 -8.07 -3.45
C LEU A 259 -32.75 -6.79 -2.71
N SER A 260 -34.04 -6.62 -2.42
CA SER A 260 -34.57 -5.39 -1.82
C SER A 260 -34.57 -5.39 -0.29
N ALA A 261 -34.83 -6.56 0.32
CA ALA A 261 -35.02 -6.67 1.77
C ALA A 261 -33.99 -7.58 2.45
N GLY A 262 -33.01 -8.14 1.72
CA GLY A 262 -31.98 -8.99 2.31
C GLY A 262 -32.47 -10.36 2.77
N ARG A 263 -33.66 -10.79 2.35
CA ARG A 263 -34.31 -12.01 2.84
C ARG A 263 -33.75 -13.23 2.10
N SER A 264 -32.98 -14.04 2.81
CA SER A 264 -32.56 -15.36 2.31
C SER A 264 -33.76 -16.32 2.24
N ALA A 265 -33.78 -17.17 1.23
CA ALA A 265 -34.85 -18.15 1.01
C ALA A 265 -34.26 -19.52 0.71
N ARG A 266 -34.95 -20.58 1.14
CA ARG A 266 -34.71 -21.96 0.71
C ARG A 266 -36.03 -22.54 0.21
N LEU A 267 -36.02 -23.08 -1.00
CA LEU A 267 -37.22 -23.64 -1.61
C LEU A 267 -36.90 -24.71 -2.65
N PRO A 268 -37.75 -25.76 -2.75
CA PRO A 268 -37.74 -26.63 -3.91
C PRO A 268 -38.22 -25.86 -5.13
N THR A 269 -37.57 -26.07 -6.27
CA THR A 269 -37.92 -25.51 -7.58
C THR A 269 -37.37 -26.44 -8.68
N ALA A 270 -37.42 -26.02 -9.95
CA ALA A 270 -36.89 -26.81 -11.05
C ALA A 270 -36.09 -25.95 -12.05
N LEU A 271 -34.90 -26.45 -12.42
CA LEU A 271 -34.12 -25.92 -13.54
C LEU A 271 -34.74 -26.38 -14.86
N LEU A 272 -34.64 -25.53 -15.88
CA LEU A 272 -34.95 -25.89 -17.26
C LEU A 272 -33.73 -26.61 -17.86
N THR A 273 -33.88 -27.89 -18.18
CA THR A 273 -32.80 -28.67 -18.80
C THR A 273 -32.60 -28.29 -20.27
N ALA A 274 -31.44 -28.62 -20.84
CA ALA A 274 -31.17 -28.44 -22.26
C ALA A 274 -32.15 -29.22 -23.18
N ALA A 275 -32.78 -30.28 -22.67
CA ALA A 275 -33.82 -31.05 -23.38
C ALA A 275 -35.22 -30.39 -23.32
N GLY A 276 -35.39 -29.38 -22.47
CA GLY A 276 -36.66 -28.70 -22.25
C GLY A 276 -37.46 -29.22 -21.04
N ASP A 277 -36.99 -30.26 -20.36
CA ASP A 277 -37.65 -30.84 -19.19
C ASP A 277 -37.29 -30.12 -17.87
N ALA A 278 -38.07 -30.38 -16.82
CA ALA A 278 -37.85 -29.88 -15.46
C ALA A 278 -36.86 -30.78 -14.67
N ALA A 279 -35.75 -30.23 -14.21
CA ALA A 279 -34.83 -30.87 -13.27
C ALA A 279 -35.07 -30.37 -11.84
N PRO A 280 -35.63 -31.20 -10.93
CA PRO A 280 -35.92 -30.78 -9.55
C PRO A 280 -34.66 -30.43 -8.78
N ILE A 281 -34.66 -29.28 -8.10
CA ILE A 281 -33.57 -28.80 -7.26
C ILE A 281 -34.08 -28.24 -5.93
N ASP A 282 -33.25 -28.31 -4.90
CA ASP A 282 -33.39 -27.51 -3.68
C ASP A 282 -32.50 -26.28 -3.85
N LEU A 283 -33.10 -25.09 -3.89
CA LEU A 283 -32.41 -23.83 -4.09
C LEU A 283 -32.33 -23.05 -2.77
N VAL A 284 -31.14 -22.60 -2.42
CA VAL A 284 -30.90 -21.59 -1.39
C VAL A 284 -30.47 -20.30 -2.08
N LEU A 285 -31.15 -19.21 -1.82
CA LEU A 285 -30.84 -17.88 -2.33
C LEU A 285 -30.53 -16.94 -1.17
N THR A 286 -29.43 -16.19 -1.27
CA THR A 286 -29.05 -15.17 -0.28
C THR A 286 -28.51 -13.93 -0.94
N THR A 287 -28.62 -12.79 -0.28
CA THR A 287 -28.12 -11.50 -0.76
C THR A 287 -26.61 -11.39 -0.52
N VAL A 288 -25.90 -10.82 -1.50
CA VAL A 288 -24.51 -10.42 -1.38
C VAL A 288 -24.47 -8.94 -1.06
N TRP A 289 -23.78 -8.56 0.01
CA TRP A 289 -23.69 -7.18 0.48
C TRP A 289 -22.33 -6.57 0.19
N ARG A 290 -22.31 -5.29 -0.17
CA ARG A 290 -21.09 -4.47 -0.23
C ARG A 290 -21.28 -3.25 0.68
N GLY A 291 -20.75 -3.34 1.89
CA GLY A 291 -21.07 -2.39 2.96
C GLY A 291 -22.55 -2.52 3.36
N ALA A 292 -23.27 -1.40 3.39
CA ALA A 292 -24.70 -1.36 3.74
C ALA A 292 -25.65 -1.55 2.54
N ALA A 293 -25.13 -1.70 1.33
CA ALA A 293 -25.92 -1.84 0.11
C ALA A 293 -25.87 -3.28 -0.44
N ALA A 294 -26.98 -3.75 -0.98
CA ALA A 294 -27.00 -5.00 -1.75
C ALA A 294 -26.14 -4.82 -3.02
N ASP A 295 -25.34 -5.83 -3.34
CA ASP A 295 -24.48 -5.92 -4.53
C ASP A 295 -24.99 -6.98 -5.52
N GLY A 296 -25.88 -7.87 -5.07
CA GLY A 296 -26.48 -8.93 -5.86
C GLY A 296 -27.03 -10.07 -4.99
N ALA A 297 -27.15 -11.25 -5.57
CA ALA A 297 -27.52 -12.47 -4.88
C ALA A 297 -26.60 -13.64 -5.25
N LEU A 298 -26.44 -14.57 -4.32
CA LEU A 298 -25.80 -15.85 -4.51
C LEU A 298 -26.86 -16.93 -4.33
N ALA A 299 -27.01 -17.78 -5.35
CA ALA A 299 -27.84 -18.97 -5.27
C ALA A 299 -26.95 -20.22 -5.22
N LEU A 300 -27.29 -21.15 -4.35
CA LEU A 300 -26.73 -22.50 -4.30
C LEU A 300 -27.89 -23.46 -4.57
N PHE A 301 -27.71 -24.39 -5.51
CA PHE A 301 -28.69 -25.44 -5.76
C PHE A 301 -28.10 -26.83 -5.55
N THR A 302 -28.95 -27.77 -5.14
CA THR A 302 -28.65 -29.21 -5.19
C THR A 302 -29.74 -29.94 -5.98
N VAL A 303 -29.37 -30.92 -6.80
CA VAL A 303 -30.34 -31.71 -7.57
C VAL A 303 -31.03 -32.70 -6.64
N ILE A 304 -32.37 -32.67 -6.63
CA ILE A 304 -33.20 -33.60 -5.87
C ILE A 304 -33.53 -34.79 -6.78
N GLY A 305 -33.15 -36.00 -6.37
CA GLY A 305 -33.56 -37.22 -7.06
C GLY A 305 -32.49 -37.93 -7.90
N ALA A 306 -31.23 -37.52 -7.84
CA ALA A 306 -30.11 -38.33 -8.35
C ALA A 306 -29.75 -39.44 -7.34
N ALA A 307 -30.66 -40.40 -7.15
CA ALA A 307 -30.27 -41.74 -6.75
C ALA A 307 -30.02 -42.54 -8.04
N THR A 308 -28.82 -43.11 -8.14
CA THR A 308 -28.37 -44.14 -9.11
C THR A 308 -28.26 -43.75 -10.59
N SER A 309 -27.02 -43.60 -11.05
CA SER A 309 -26.36 -44.57 -11.95
C SER A 309 -24.85 -44.33 -11.96
#